data_AF-A0A3M6TC50-F1
#
_entry.id   AF-A0A3M6TC50-F1
#
_cell.length_a   1.000
_cell.length_b   1.000
_cell.length_c   1.000
_cell.angle_alpha   90.00
_cell.angle_beta   90.00
_cell.angle_gamma   90.00
#
_symmetry.space_group_name_H-M   'P 1'
#
loop_
_entity.id
_entity.type
_entity.pdbx_description
1 polymer ?
#
loop_
_entity_poly.entity_id
_entity_poly.type
_entity_poly.pdbx_seq_one_letter_code
_entity_poly.pdbx_strand_id
1 'polypeptide(L)'
;MCWSSTDSGENYTTCECPKECSADPEPWEFEYIDRDKNNVLDTAEIQDVFSDVLDFEPCLYGFLKSCDLNEKEGIDKREWDFCFPKTGTAFETRK
;
A
#
# COMPACT_ATOMS: atom_id res chain seq x y z
N MET A 1 1.33 3.70 23.00
CA MET A 1 2.04 3.52 24.29
C MET A 1 1.83 2.08 24.74
N CYS A 2 2.86 1.38 25.24
CA CYS A 2 2.73 -0.04 25.63
C CYS A 2 2.72 -0.18 27.15
N TRP A 3 1.89 -1.08 27.66
CA TRP A 3 1.85 -1.45 29.08
C TRP A 3 1.69 -2.96 29.23
N SER A 4 2.14 -3.48 30.37
CA SER A 4 2.08 -4.91 30.66
C SER A 4 1.01 -5.21 31.69
N SER A 5 0.40 -6.37 31.55
CA SER A 5 -0.75 -6.81 32.32
C SER A 5 -0.66 -8.33 32.55
N THR A 6 -1.31 -8.84 33.58
CA THR A 6 -1.30 -10.29 33.91
C THR A 6 -2.73 -10.79 34.09
N ASP A 7 -3.12 -11.82 33.34
CA ASP A 7 -4.45 -12.49 33.34
C ASP A 7 -4.15 -13.96 33.48
N SER A 8 -4.84 -14.62 34.41
CA SER A 8 -4.72 -16.07 34.59
C SER A 8 -3.28 -16.59 34.81
N GLY A 9 -2.39 -15.73 35.30
CA GLY A 9 -0.97 -16.04 35.56
C GLY A 9 -0.02 -15.83 34.37
N GLU A 10 -0.54 -15.40 33.21
CA GLU A 10 0.24 -15.12 32.01
C GLU A 10 0.42 -13.61 31.84
N ASN A 11 1.63 -13.18 31.46
CA ASN A 11 1.94 -11.77 31.21
C ASN A 11 1.75 -11.43 29.74
N TYR A 12 1.04 -10.35 29.46
CA TYR A 12 0.86 -9.82 28.11
C TYR A 12 1.23 -8.34 28.09
N THR A 13 1.80 -7.92 26.95
CA THR A 13 2.11 -6.53 26.69
C THR A 13 1.13 -6.02 25.65
N THR A 14 0.29 -5.09 26.07
CA THR A 14 -0.67 -4.42 25.20
C THR A 14 -0.07 -3.10 24.74
N CYS A 15 0.05 -2.94 23.43
CA CYS A 15 0.48 -1.69 22.81
C CYS A 15 -0.72 -0.97 22.21
N GLU A 16 -0.94 0.28 22.61
CA GLU A 16 -1.78 1.17 21.84
C GLU A 16 -1.01 1.64 20.61
N CYS A 17 -1.50 1.26 19.43
CA CYS A 17 -1.05 1.83 18.17
C CYS A 17 -1.35 3.34 18.16
N PRO A 18 -0.42 4.20 17.69
CA PRO A 18 -0.69 5.60 17.47
C PRO A 18 -1.96 5.76 16.63
N LYS A 19 -2.83 6.71 17.01
CA LYS A 19 -4.06 6.99 16.25
C LYS A 19 -3.77 7.50 14.84
N GLU A 20 -2.58 8.04 14.63
CA GLU A 20 -2.10 8.56 13.36
C GLU A 20 -0.84 7.78 12.98
N CYS A 21 -0.89 7.11 11.84
CA CYS A 21 0.34 6.74 11.15
C CYS A 21 1.00 8.05 10.71
N SER A 22 2.33 8.20 10.87
CA SER A 22 3.05 9.39 10.43
C SER A 22 2.63 9.74 9.01
N ALA A 23 2.02 10.92 8.87
CA ALA A 23 1.42 11.36 7.62
C ALA A 23 2.47 11.36 6.52
N ASP A 24 2.03 10.80 5.39
CA ASP A 24 2.70 10.75 4.09
C ASP A 24 3.92 9.81 4.00
N PRO A 25 3.77 8.57 3.47
CA PRO A 25 4.74 8.19 2.45
C PRO A 25 4.61 9.26 1.37
N GLU A 26 5.66 10.07 1.22
CA GLU A 26 5.83 10.95 0.07
C GLU A 26 5.46 10.16 -1.20
N PRO A 27 4.90 10.73 -2.27
CA PRO A 27 4.56 9.99 -3.50
C PRO A 27 5.76 9.33 -4.24
N TRP A 28 6.88 9.13 -3.53
CA TRP A 28 8.15 8.59 -3.95
C TRP A 28 8.02 7.18 -4.53
N GLU A 29 7.09 6.33 -4.07
CA GLU A 29 6.99 4.97 -4.60
C GLU A 29 6.67 4.97 -6.09
N PHE A 30 5.72 5.79 -6.53
CA PHE A 30 5.38 5.90 -7.96
C PHE A 30 6.56 6.41 -8.77
N GLU A 31 7.23 7.47 -8.29
CA GLU A 31 8.37 8.08 -8.98
C GLU A 31 9.60 7.16 -9.01
N TYR A 32 9.71 6.26 -8.03
CA TYR A 32 10.74 5.25 -7.95
C TYR A 32 10.50 4.10 -8.95
N ILE A 33 9.23 3.73 -9.17
CA ILE A 33 8.85 2.67 -10.12
C ILE A 33 8.87 3.20 -11.58
N ASP A 34 8.44 4.44 -11.83
CA ASP A 34 8.45 5.11 -13.14
C ASP A 34 9.89 5.47 -13.57
N ARG A 35 10.61 4.49 -14.11
CA ARG A 35 12.03 4.61 -14.45
C ARG A 35 12.24 5.46 -15.70
N ASP A 36 11.35 5.34 -16.66
CA ASP A 36 11.44 6.07 -17.92
C ASP A 36 10.84 7.50 -17.84
N LYS A 37 10.15 7.80 -16.72
CA LYS A 37 9.55 9.10 -16.37
C LYS A 37 8.42 9.51 -17.32
N ASN A 38 7.69 8.52 -17.86
CA ASN A 38 6.57 8.76 -18.76
C ASN A 38 5.24 9.02 -18.02
N ASN A 39 5.23 8.94 -16.67
CA ASN A 39 4.07 9.07 -15.78
C ASN A 39 3.03 7.94 -15.89
N VAL A 40 3.44 6.77 -16.36
CA VAL A 40 2.61 5.57 -16.53
C VAL A 40 3.45 4.34 -16.16
N LEU A 41 3.05 3.62 -15.12
CA LEU A 41 3.75 2.39 -14.73
C LEU A 41 3.39 1.26 -15.68
N ASP A 42 4.33 0.85 -16.52
CA ASP A 42 4.07 -0.23 -17.46
C ASP A 42 4.22 -1.63 -16.81
N THR A 43 3.88 -2.68 -17.57
CA THR A 43 3.92 -4.06 -17.06
C THR A 43 5.35 -4.52 -16.74
N ALA A 44 6.37 -3.99 -17.43
CA ALA A 44 7.76 -4.32 -17.18
C ALA A 44 8.29 -3.63 -15.93
N GLU A 45 7.96 -2.36 -15.71
CA GLU A 45 8.32 -1.62 -14.50
C GLU A 45 7.69 -2.23 -13.24
N ILE A 46 6.41 -2.61 -13.32
CA ILE A 46 5.71 -3.31 -12.24
C ILE A 46 6.37 -4.66 -11.95
N GLN A 47 6.67 -5.46 -12.99
CA GLN A 47 7.30 -6.77 -12.77
C GLN A 47 8.71 -6.64 -12.21
N ASP A 48 9.49 -5.64 -12.63
CA ASP A 48 10.86 -5.47 -12.16
C ASP A 48 10.91 -5.18 -10.66
N VAL A 49 10.08 -4.26 -10.18
CA VAL A 49 10.07 -3.87 -8.75
C VAL A 49 9.44 -4.93 -7.87
N PHE A 50 8.40 -5.61 -8.34
CA PHE A 50 7.67 -6.57 -7.52
C PHE A 50 8.10 -8.02 -7.75
N SER A 51 9.04 -8.32 -8.65
CA SER A 51 9.50 -9.69 -8.93
C SER A 51 9.85 -10.49 -7.67
N ASP A 52 10.60 -9.90 -6.74
CA ASP A 52 10.99 -10.53 -5.48
C ASP A 52 9.84 -10.71 -4.48
N VAL A 53 8.75 -9.93 -4.63
CA VAL A 53 7.58 -9.92 -3.74
C VAL A 53 6.44 -10.77 -4.30
N LEU A 54 6.28 -10.83 -5.63
CA LEU A 54 5.20 -11.53 -6.32
C LEU A 54 5.24 -13.05 -6.09
N ASP A 55 6.42 -13.60 -5.83
CA ASP A 55 6.57 -15.01 -5.45
C ASP A 55 5.88 -15.34 -4.12
N PHE A 56 5.75 -14.34 -3.23
CA PHE A 56 5.11 -14.50 -1.92
C PHE A 56 3.69 -13.90 -1.88
N GLU A 57 3.42 -12.90 -2.71
CA GLU A 57 2.16 -12.15 -2.76
C GLU A 57 1.55 -12.14 -4.18
N PRO A 58 1.07 -13.29 -4.69
CA PRO A 58 0.54 -13.38 -6.05
C PRO A 58 -0.71 -12.51 -6.27
N CYS A 59 -1.46 -12.22 -5.20
CA CYS A 59 -2.61 -11.33 -5.23
C CYS A 59 -2.23 -9.88 -5.54
N LEU A 60 -0.98 -9.48 -5.26
CA LEU A 60 -0.51 -8.13 -5.51
C LEU A 60 -0.55 -7.78 -7.00
N TYR A 61 -0.19 -8.74 -7.87
CA TYR A 61 -0.31 -8.54 -9.32
C TYR A 61 -1.77 -8.30 -9.75
N GLY A 62 -2.70 -9.13 -9.23
CA GLY A 62 -4.13 -8.97 -9.51
C GLY A 62 -4.69 -7.64 -8.99
N PHE A 63 -4.25 -7.23 -7.81
CA PHE A 63 -4.60 -5.92 -7.23
C PHE A 63 -4.09 -4.77 -8.10
N LEU A 64 -2.81 -4.76 -8.48
CA LEU A 64 -2.24 -3.74 -9.34
C LEU A 64 -2.94 -3.69 -10.70
N LYS A 65 -3.28 -4.85 -11.28
CA LYS A 65 -4.09 -4.91 -12.51
C LYS A 65 -5.49 -4.33 -12.34
N SER A 66 -6.11 -4.44 -11.15
CA SER A 66 -7.40 -3.83 -10.88
C SER A 66 -7.36 -2.30 -10.74
N CYS A 67 -6.15 -1.73 -10.61
CA CYS A 67 -5.95 -0.28 -10.55
C CYS A 67 -5.97 0.41 -11.91
N ASP A 68 -5.80 -0.33 -13.01
CA ASP A 68 -6.00 0.17 -14.37
C ASP A 68 -7.52 0.33 -14.62
N LEU A 69 -8.04 1.50 -14.26
CA LEU A 69 -9.47 1.82 -14.32
C LEU A 69 -9.92 2.23 -15.71
N ASN A 70 -8.99 2.73 -16.52
CA ASN A 70 -9.28 3.23 -17.86
C ASN A 70 -8.95 2.21 -18.98
N GLU A 71 -8.45 1.03 -18.60
CA GLU A 71 -8.11 -0.11 -19.46
C GLU A 71 -7.04 0.23 -20.52
N LYS A 72 -6.23 1.28 -20.27
CA LYS A 72 -5.05 1.55 -21.09
C LYS A 72 -3.87 0.88 -20.45
N GLU A 73 -2.96 0.40 -21.29
CA GLU A 73 -1.75 -0.25 -20.81
C GLU A 73 -1.00 0.60 -19.78
N GLY A 74 -0.93 0.08 -18.55
CA GLY A 74 -0.17 0.65 -17.45
C GLY A 74 -1.07 1.23 -16.35
N ILE A 75 -0.46 1.93 -15.41
CA ILE A 75 -1.16 2.61 -14.31
C ILE A 75 -0.70 4.07 -14.29
N ASP A 76 -1.61 5.01 -14.57
CA ASP A 76 -1.31 6.43 -14.49
C ASP A 76 -1.33 6.95 -13.04
N LYS A 77 -0.76 8.14 -12.80
CA LYS A 77 -0.65 8.69 -11.44
C LYS A 77 -1.98 8.79 -10.69
N ARG A 78 -3.10 9.04 -11.39
CA ARG A 78 -4.43 9.15 -10.77
C ARG A 78 -4.97 7.79 -10.39
N GLU A 79 -4.71 6.78 -11.20
CA GLU A 79 -5.06 5.38 -10.93
C GLU A 79 -4.26 4.85 -9.73
N TRP A 80 -2.98 5.18 -9.68
CA TRP A 80 -2.14 4.92 -8.51
C TRP A 80 -2.70 5.58 -7.25
N ASP A 81 -2.96 6.89 -7.28
CA ASP A 81 -3.48 7.62 -6.12
C ASP A 81 -4.90 7.14 -5.71
N PHE A 82 -5.67 6.57 -6.63
CA PHE A 82 -6.96 5.94 -6.33
C PHE A 82 -6.80 4.62 -5.57
N CYS A 83 -5.88 3.76 -6.01
CA CYS A 83 -5.59 2.49 -5.35
C CYS A 83 -4.80 2.63 -4.04
N PHE A 84 -3.96 3.67 -3.95
CA PHE A 84 -3.12 3.97 -2.81
C PHE A 84 -3.41 5.40 -2.30
N PRO A 85 -4.58 5.62 -1.66
CA PRO A 85 -4.95 6.93 -1.18
C PRO A 85 -4.00 7.42 -0.07
N LYS A 86 -3.42 8.60 -0.29
CA LYS A 86 -2.45 9.24 0.63
C LYS A 86 -3.01 9.52 2.02
N THR A 87 -4.32 9.77 2.10
CA THR A 87 -5.03 9.92 3.36
C THR A 87 -5.72 8.60 3.66
N GLY A 88 -5.31 7.96 4.75
CA GLY A 88 -6.05 6.85 5.33
C GLY A 88 -7.41 7.34 5.84
N THR A 89 -8.40 7.48 4.95
CA THR A 89 -9.77 7.18 5.36
C THR A 89 -9.80 5.67 5.52
N ALA A 90 -9.30 5.17 6.67
CA ALA A 90 -9.77 3.89 7.16
C ALA A 90 -11.29 3.97 7.02
N PHE A 91 -11.87 3.09 6.20
CA PHE A 91 -13.30 3.07 5.93
C PHE A 91 -14.02 3.31 7.26
N GLU A 92 -14.52 4.54 7.48
CA GLU A 92 -15.49 4.77 8.52
C GLU A 92 -16.69 3.97 8.04
N THR A 93 -16.78 2.74 8.53
CA THR A 93 -18.00 1.95 8.43
C THR A 93 -19.09 2.82 9.04
N ARG A 94 -19.83 3.50 8.15
CA ARG A 94 -21.07 4.18 8.53
C ARG A 94 -21.95 3.11 9.14
N LYS A 95 -22.19 3.24 10.44
CA LYS A 95 -23.27 2.54 11.15
C LYS A 95 -24.62 3.08 10.72
#